data_AF-Q9NFM2-F1
#
_entry.id   AF-Q9NFM2-F1
#
_cell.length_a   1.000
_cell.length_b   1.000
_cell.length_c   1.000
_cell.angle_alpha   90.00
_cell.angle_beta   90.00
_cell.angle_gamma   90.00
#
_symmetry.space_group_name_H-M   'P 1'
#
loop_
_entity.id
_entity.type
_entity.pdbx_description
1 polymer ?
#
loop_
_entity_poly.entity_id
_entity_poly.type
_entity_poly.pdbx_seq_one_letter_code
_entity_poly.pdbx_strand_id
1 'polypeptide(L)'
;MRLALLVLATIGYAVADLFTSIADMQNLLETERNIPKILDKYIHDEEERLVQLKKLSEEYSKKNEISIENGLKDITNPINAFLLIKRKIFDWKEIESKMNANKAGNVVSSITDDSYGVRYPTADDLSGAAIGLLRLQDTYRLDTKDLADGKIYADQGNYTFSAKDCFEIARAAYNEHDFYHTVMWMEEAQRRLGDEVEPTVEVEDILEYLAFALYKQNNLKHALKLTEELYKMNPTHPRAKGNVKWYEDLLEQEGVRRSDMRKNLPPI
;
A
#
# COMPACT_ATOMS: atom_id res chain seq x y z
N MET A 1 -6.14 49.13 0.66
CA MET A 1 -7.48 48.49 0.60
C MET A 1 -7.52 47.20 -0.21
N ARG A 2 -7.03 47.15 -1.45
CA ARG A 2 -7.04 45.90 -2.26
C ARG A 2 -6.20 44.75 -1.68
N LEU A 3 -5.03 45.03 -1.10
CA LEU A 3 -4.21 44.00 -0.42
C LEU A 3 -4.91 43.41 0.82
N ALA A 4 -5.59 44.24 1.61
CA ALA A 4 -6.31 43.81 2.80
C ALA A 4 -7.54 42.95 2.46
N LEU A 5 -8.24 43.27 1.38
CA LEU A 5 -9.35 42.45 0.86
C LEU A 5 -8.87 41.09 0.30
N LEU A 6 -7.70 41.06 -0.35
CA LEU A 6 -7.08 39.81 -0.80
C LEU A 6 -6.66 38.93 0.39
N VAL A 7 -6.03 39.52 1.42
CA VAL A 7 -5.63 38.79 2.63
C VAL A 7 -6.84 38.28 3.41
N LEU A 8 -7.90 39.09 3.55
CA LEU A 8 -9.15 38.66 4.19
C LEU A 8 -9.86 37.55 3.40
N ALA A 9 -9.85 37.62 2.06
CA ALA A 9 -10.39 36.56 1.22
C ALA A 9 -9.62 35.26 1.37
N THR A 10 -8.27 35.29 1.34
CA THR A 10 -7.45 34.08 1.50
C THR A 10 -7.59 33.45 2.89
N ILE A 11 -7.79 34.26 3.94
CA ILE A 11 -8.09 33.76 5.28
C ILE A 11 -9.47 33.10 5.31
N GLY A 12 -10.48 33.70 4.66
CA GLY A 12 -11.82 33.11 4.56
C GLY A 12 -11.86 31.76 3.85
N TYR A 13 -11.11 31.60 2.75
CA TYR A 13 -10.98 30.33 2.03
C TYR A 13 -10.25 29.26 2.87
N ALA A 14 -9.12 29.61 3.50
CA ALA A 14 -8.38 28.65 4.32
C ALA A 14 -9.17 28.15 5.54
N VAL A 15 -10.01 29.01 6.12
CA VAL A 15 -10.89 28.64 7.23
C VAL A 15 -12.03 27.74 6.75
N ALA A 16 -12.61 28.01 5.57
CA ALA A 16 -13.63 27.14 4.98
C ALA A 16 -13.08 25.73 4.71
N ASP A 17 -11.89 25.63 4.11
CA ASP A 17 -11.21 24.35 3.82
C ASP A 17 -10.87 23.55 5.09
N LEU A 18 -10.55 24.23 6.20
CA LEU A 18 -10.35 23.59 7.50
C LEU A 18 -11.66 22.99 8.05
N PHE A 19 -12.77 23.72 7.97
CA PHE A 19 -14.05 23.23 8.47
C PHE A 19 -14.61 22.08 7.63
N THR A 20 -14.43 22.10 6.31
CA THR A 20 -14.76 20.94 5.45
C THR A 20 -13.87 19.76 5.76
N SER A 21 -12.54 19.92 5.87
CA SER A 21 -11.66 18.79 6.19
C SER A 21 -11.93 18.16 7.58
N ILE A 22 -12.30 18.96 8.59
CA ILE A 22 -12.71 18.41 9.90
C ILE A 22 -14.03 17.64 9.79
N ALA A 23 -15.00 18.16 9.04
CA ALA A 23 -16.26 17.46 8.80
C ALA A 23 -16.04 16.16 8.02
N ASP A 24 -15.17 16.17 7.01
CA ASP A 24 -14.79 14.99 6.25
C ASP A 24 -14.08 13.95 7.12
N MET A 25 -13.17 14.37 8.02
CA MET A 25 -12.53 13.47 8.98
C MET A 25 -13.52 12.87 10.00
N GLN A 26 -14.53 13.64 10.43
CA GLN A 26 -15.59 13.12 11.29
C GLN A 26 -16.44 12.07 10.56
N ASN A 27 -16.79 12.36 9.31
CA ASN A 27 -17.52 11.43 8.45
C ASN A 27 -16.73 10.12 8.22
N LEU A 28 -15.41 10.20 8.06
CA LEU A 28 -14.54 9.01 7.96
C LEU A 28 -14.55 8.16 9.24
N LEU A 29 -14.56 8.78 10.42
CA LEU A 29 -14.69 8.04 11.68
C LEU A 29 -16.07 7.37 11.82
N GLU A 30 -17.12 7.99 11.30
CA GLU A 30 -18.46 7.41 11.30
C GLU A 30 -18.58 6.23 10.33
N THR A 31 -17.92 6.27 9.16
CA THR A 31 -17.90 5.12 8.24
C THR A 31 -17.09 3.95 8.79
N GLU A 32 -15.98 4.22 9.49
CA GLU A 32 -15.17 3.19 10.14
C GLU A 32 -16.03 2.36 11.12
N ARG A 33 -16.95 2.99 11.86
CA ARG A 33 -17.88 2.29 12.76
C ARG A 33 -18.85 1.34 12.05
N ASN A 34 -19.09 1.54 10.75
CA ASN A 34 -19.99 0.70 9.96
C ASN A 34 -19.27 -0.47 9.27
N ILE A 35 -17.93 -0.46 9.18
CA ILE A 35 -17.15 -1.55 8.54
C ILE A 35 -17.47 -2.92 9.13
N PRO A 36 -17.54 -3.12 10.47
CA PRO A 36 -17.86 -4.44 11.03
C PRO A 36 -19.22 -4.97 10.55
N LYS A 37 -20.25 -4.11 10.51
CA LYS A 37 -21.60 -4.52 10.07
C LYS A 37 -21.62 -4.94 8.60
N ILE A 38 -20.82 -4.25 7.77
CA ILE A 38 -20.71 -4.57 6.35
C ILE A 38 -19.99 -5.91 6.15
N LEU A 39 -18.91 -6.14 6.91
CA LEU A 39 -18.19 -7.42 6.93
C LEU A 39 -19.08 -8.57 7.42
N ASP A 40 -19.79 -8.38 8.53
CA ASP A 40 -20.70 -9.38 9.09
C ASP A 40 -21.78 -9.79 8.08
N LYS A 41 -22.36 -8.80 7.38
CA LYS A 41 -23.34 -9.05 6.32
C LYS A 41 -22.74 -9.83 5.15
N TYR A 42 -21.54 -9.46 4.71
CA TYR A 42 -20.84 -10.17 3.64
C TYR A 42 -20.51 -11.61 4.02
N ILE A 43 -20.00 -11.82 5.24
CA ILE A 43 -19.70 -13.15 5.79
C ILE A 43 -20.97 -14.00 5.80
N HIS A 44 -22.08 -13.46 6.32
CA HIS A 44 -23.35 -14.16 6.35
C HIS A 44 -23.85 -14.57 4.95
N ASP A 45 -23.77 -13.64 3.98
CA ASP A 45 -24.14 -13.90 2.59
C ASP A 45 -23.25 -14.99 1.95
N GLU A 46 -21.95 -15.02 2.26
CA GLU A 46 -21.03 -16.06 1.79
C GLU A 46 -21.28 -17.40 2.47
N GLU A 47 -21.61 -17.42 3.77
CA GLU A 47 -21.98 -18.64 4.48
C GLU A 47 -23.23 -19.28 3.88
N GLU A 48 -24.27 -18.49 3.58
CA GLU A 48 -25.47 -18.98 2.89
C GLU A 48 -25.13 -19.55 1.51
N ARG A 49 -24.28 -18.87 0.74
CA ARG A 49 -23.82 -19.36 -0.57
C ARG A 49 -23.06 -20.68 -0.44
N LEU A 50 -22.19 -20.81 0.56
CA LEU A 50 -21.46 -22.05 0.84
C LEU A 50 -22.40 -23.19 1.23
N VAL A 51 -23.46 -22.92 2.00
CA VAL A 51 -24.50 -23.92 2.30
C VAL A 51 -25.19 -24.40 1.02
N GLN A 52 -25.54 -23.49 0.11
CA GLN A 52 -26.13 -23.84 -1.18
C GLN A 52 -25.19 -24.68 -2.05
N LEU A 53 -23.89 -24.35 -2.08
CA LEU A 53 -22.88 -25.11 -2.83
C LEU A 53 -22.65 -26.50 -2.25
N LYS A 54 -22.65 -26.64 -0.92
CA LYS A 54 -22.58 -27.95 -0.24
C LYS A 54 -23.77 -28.83 -0.63
N LYS A 55 -24.99 -28.29 -0.58
CA LYS A 55 -26.19 -29.01 -1.02
C LYS A 55 -26.13 -29.42 -2.49
N LEU A 56 -25.66 -28.51 -3.37
CA LEU A 56 -25.46 -28.81 -4.78
C LEU A 56 -24.47 -29.97 -4.97
N SER A 57 -23.35 -29.95 -4.26
CA SER A 57 -22.35 -31.02 -4.29
C SER A 57 -22.95 -32.37 -3.87
N GLU A 58 -23.73 -32.42 -2.79
CA GLU A 58 -24.41 -33.63 -2.34
C GLU A 58 -25.40 -34.18 -3.38
N GLU A 59 -26.18 -33.30 -4.02
CA GLU A 59 -27.12 -33.68 -5.08
C GLU A 59 -26.38 -34.28 -6.29
N TYR A 60 -25.26 -33.70 -6.70
CA TYR A 60 -24.44 -34.22 -7.79
C TYR A 60 -23.73 -35.53 -7.44
N SER A 61 -23.28 -35.71 -6.19
CA SER A 61 -22.70 -36.97 -5.74
C SER A 61 -23.70 -38.12 -5.86
N LYS A 62 -24.93 -37.94 -5.36
CA LYS A 62 -26.01 -38.93 -5.49
C LYS A 62 -26.37 -39.22 -6.95
N LYS A 63 -26.46 -38.19 -7.79
CA LYS A 63 -26.75 -38.34 -9.23
C LYS A 63 -25.62 -39.10 -9.97
N ASN A 64 -24.36 -38.82 -9.63
CA ASN A 64 -23.21 -39.48 -10.24
C ASN A 64 -23.16 -40.98 -9.84
N GLU A 65 -23.43 -41.34 -8.59
CA GLU A 65 -23.50 -42.74 -8.14
C GLU A 65 -24.50 -43.55 -8.98
N ILE A 66 -25.72 -43.05 -9.16
CA ILE A 66 -26.78 -43.69 -9.97
C ILE A 66 -26.39 -43.75 -11.46
N SER A 67 -25.69 -42.74 -11.97
CA SER A 67 -25.30 -42.66 -13.39
C SER A 67 -24.10 -43.55 -13.72
N ILE A 68 -23.24 -43.86 -12.76
CA ILE A 68 -22.08 -44.76 -12.94
C ILE A 68 -22.56 -46.22 -13.02
N GLU A 69 -23.52 -46.64 -12.20
CA GLU A 69 -24.09 -48.00 -12.24
C GLU A 69 -24.76 -48.33 -13.60
N ASN A 70 -25.30 -47.33 -14.29
CA ASN A 70 -25.98 -47.49 -15.59
C ASN A 70 -25.07 -47.16 -16.81
N GLY A 71 -23.85 -46.66 -16.58
CA GLY A 71 -23.06 -45.90 -17.56
C GLY A 71 -22.51 -46.67 -18.76
N LEU A 72 -22.37 -48.00 -18.67
CA LEU A 72 -21.82 -48.80 -19.78
C LEU A 72 -22.79 -48.96 -20.96
N LYS A 73 -24.11 -48.97 -20.73
CA LYS A 73 -25.12 -49.05 -21.81
C LYS A 73 -25.40 -47.70 -22.47
N ASP A 74 -25.16 -46.60 -21.76
CA ASP A 74 -25.48 -45.24 -22.22
C ASP A 74 -24.41 -44.62 -23.13
N ILE A 75 -23.18 -45.14 -23.13
CA ILE A 75 -22.10 -44.61 -23.97
C ILE A 75 -22.10 -45.26 -25.37
N THR A 76 -22.64 -46.47 -25.50
CA THR A 76 -22.69 -47.20 -26.78
C THR A 76 -23.79 -46.72 -27.74
N ASN A 77 -24.76 -45.94 -27.25
CA ASN A 77 -25.82 -45.34 -28.05
C ASN A 77 -25.51 -43.86 -28.33
N PRO A 78 -25.32 -43.44 -29.60
CA PRO A 78 -25.02 -42.04 -29.94
C PRO A 78 -26.01 -41.00 -29.43
N ILE A 79 -27.29 -41.36 -29.27
CA ILE A 79 -28.33 -40.47 -28.70
C ILE A 79 -28.08 -40.27 -27.20
N ASN A 80 -27.79 -41.35 -26.46
CA ASN A 80 -27.50 -41.28 -25.03
C ASN A 80 -26.17 -40.54 -24.77
N ALA A 81 -25.16 -40.73 -25.63
CA ALA A 81 -23.90 -40.00 -25.57
C ALA A 81 -24.09 -38.49 -25.79
N PHE A 82 -24.91 -38.08 -26.77
CA PHE A 82 -25.27 -36.68 -27.00
C PHE A 82 -26.01 -36.08 -25.80
N LEU A 83 -27.00 -36.78 -25.24
CA LEU A 83 -27.74 -36.32 -24.07
C LEU A 83 -26.85 -36.18 -22.84
N LEU A 84 -25.88 -37.09 -22.65
CA LEU A 84 -24.90 -37.03 -21.58
C LEU A 84 -24.00 -35.79 -21.71
N ILE A 85 -23.43 -35.54 -22.89
CA ILE A 85 -22.58 -34.37 -23.15
C ILE A 85 -23.39 -33.08 -22.93
N LYS A 86 -24.59 -33.01 -23.51
CA LYS A 86 -25.50 -31.88 -23.33
C LYS A 86 -25.72 -31.60 -21.84
N ARG A 87 -26.12 -32.63 -21.08
CA ARG A 87 -26.34 -32.52 -19.63
C ARG A 87 -25.11 -31.99 -18.91
N LYS A 88 -23.92 -32.55 -19.16
CA LYS A 88 -22.67 -32.09 -18.53
C LYS A 88 -22.36 -30.62 -18.83
N ILE A 89 -22.62 -30.15 -20.04
CA ILE A 89 -22.44 -28.73 -20.39
C ILE A 89 -23.40 -27.82 -19.60
N PHE A 90 -24.67 -28.20 -19.50
CA PHE A 90 -25.66 -27.39 -18.76
C PHE A 90 -25.44 -27.45 -17.24
N ASP A 91 -25.18 -28.64 -16.70
CA ASP A 91 -24.84 -28.85 -15.29
C ASP A 91 -23.62 -28.03 -14.89
N TRP A 92 -22.57 -28.01 -15.73
CA TRP A 92 -21.37 -27.22 -15.49
C TRP A 92 -21.65 -25.72 -15.47
N LYS A 93 -22.46 -25.21 -16.40
CA LYS A 93 -22.86 -23.80 -16.42
C LYS A 93 -23.63 -23.39 -15.15
N GLU A 94 -24.47 -24.28 -14.63
CA GLU A 94 -25.20 -24.02 -13.38
C GLU A 94 -24.25 -23.97 -12.17
N ILE A 95 -23.30 -24.91 -12.09
CA ILE A 95 -22.27 -24.94 -11.05
C ILE A 95 -21.44 -23.66 -11.10
N GLU A 96 -20.93 -23.32 -12.29
CA GLU A 96 -20.14 -22.10 -12.52
C GLU A 96 -20.93 -20.85 -12.11
N SER A 97 -22.21 -20.76 -12.48
CA SER A 97 -23.07 -19.64 -12.09
C SER A 97 -23.22 -19.51 -10.58
N LYS A 98 -23.44 -20.61 -9.85
CA LYS A 98 -23.55 -20.61 -8.38
C LYS A 98 -22.21 -20.32 -7.69
N MET A 99 -21.09 -20.79 -8.26
CA MET A 99 -19.74 -20.48 -7.77
C MET A 99 -19.40 -18.99 -7.95
N ASN A 100 -19.85 -18.38 -9.04
CA ASN A 100 -19.60 -16.96 -9.35
C ASN A 100 -20.62 -16.00 -8.73
N ALA A 101 -21.71 -16.48 -8.13
CA ALA A 101 -22.74 -15.67 -7.47
C ALA A 101 -22.32 -15.09 -6.10
N ASN A 102 -21.03 -14.78 -5.91
CA ASN A 102 -20.56 -14.07 -4.72
C ASN A 102 -21.09 -12.63 -4.73
N LYS A 103 -21.29 -12.05 -3.54
CA LYS A 103 -21.83 -10.68 -3.42
C LYS A 103 -20.74 -9.64 -3.16
N ALA A 104 -19.46 -9.99 -3.34
CA ALA A 104 -18.34 -9.12 -3.02
C ALA A 104 -18.40 -7.80 -3.79
N GLY A 105 -18.72 -7.85 -5.09
CA GLY A 105 -18.86 -6.67 -5.93
C GLY A 105 -19.91 -5.67 -5.42
N ASN A 106 -21.06 -6.16 -4.94
CA ASN A 106 -22.12 -5.31 -4.40
C ASN A 106 -21.75 -4.68 -3.05
N VAL A 107 -20.97 -5.40 -2.24
CA VAL A 107 -20.49 -4.91 -0.95
C VAL A 107 -19.45 -3.83 -1.17
N VAL A 108 -18.46 -4.08 -2.03
CA VAL A 108 -17.44 -3.10 -2.40
C VAL A 108 -18.10 -1.87 -3.01
N SER A 109 -19.03 -2.05 -3.97
CA SER A 109 -19.74 -0.92 -4.56
C SER A 109 -20.54 -0.14 -3.52
N SER A 110 -21.17 -0.79 -2.54
CA SER A 110 -21.90 -0.10 -1.47
C SER A 110 -20.98 0.70 -0.53
N ILE A 111 -19.73 0.27 -0.35
CA ILE A 111 -18.72 0.99 0.44
C ILE A 111 -18.18 2.20 -0.35
N THR A 112 -18.03 2.03 -1.67
CA THR A 112 -17.45 3.06 -2.56
C THR A 112 -18.47 4.01 -3.17
N ASP A 113 -19.76 3.65 -3.22
CA ASP A 113 -20.82 4.53 -3.68
C ASP A 113 -21.06 5.63 -2.65
N ASP A 114 -21.30 6.85 -3.17
CA ASP A 114 -21.72 8.04 -2.42
C ASP A 114 -23.02 7.86 -1.60
N SER A 115 -23.61 6.66 -1.61
CA SER A 115 -24.79 6.27 -0.84
C SER A 115 -24.62 6.42 0.68
N TYR A 116 -23.38 6.39 1.18
CA TYR A 116 -23.05 6.72 2.57
C TYR A 116 -22.51 8.15 2.76
N GLY A 117 -22.42 8.94 1.68
CA GLY A 117 -22.01 10.35 1.72
C GLY A 117 -20.53 10.59 2.01
N VAL A 118 -19.68 9.56 1.97
CA VAL A 118 -18.26 9.66 2.34
C VAL A 118 -17.40 8.99 1.28
N ARG A 119 -16.56 9.80 0.62
CA ARG A 119 -15.49 9.30 -0.24
C ARG A 119 -14.40 8.67 0.63
N TYR A 120 -14.10 7.40 0.41
CA TYR A 120 -12.92 6.78 1.04
C TYR A 120 -11.63 7.44 0.54
N PRO A 121 -10.64 7.69 1.43
CA PRO A 121 -9.39 8.31 1.04
C PRO A 121 -8.66 7.46 0.01
N THR A 122 -8.04 8.11 -0.97
CA THR A 122 -7.21 7.47 -1.99
C THR A 122 -5.73 7.57 -1.63
N ALA A 123 -4.88 6.91 -2.43
CA ALA A 123 -3.43 7.06 -2.32
C ALA A 123 -2.96 8.53 -2.49
N ASP A 124 -3.71 9.34 -3.25
CA ASP A 124 -3.42 10.77 -3.42
C ASP A 124 -3.73 11.56 -2.14
N ASP A 125 -4.83 11.23 -1.45
CA ASP A 125 -5.20 11.86 -0.17
C ASP A 125 -4.15 11.53 0.91
N LEU A 126 -3.65 10.29 0.94
CA LEU A 126 -2.54 9.88 1.82
C LEU A 126 -1.25 10.64 1.48
N SER A 127 -0.90 10.74 0.19
CA SER A 127 0.29 11.49 -0.26
C SER A 127 0.15 12.98 0.12
N GLY A 128 -1.03 13.58 -0.08
CA GLY A 128 -1.32 14.95 0.32
C GLY A 128 -1.20 15.17 1.83
N ALA A 129 -1.67 14.22 2.65
CA ALA A 129 -1.50 14.27 4.10
C ALA A 129 -0.02 14.17 4.50
N ALA A 130 0.77 13.31 3.86
CA ALA A 130 2.21 13.21 4.09
C ALA A 130 2.93 14.52 3.71
N ILE A 131 2.62 15.13 2.56
CA ILE A 131 3.16 16.45 2.19
C ILE A 131 2.74 17.53 3.19
N GLY A 132 1.50 17.50 3.68
CA GLY A 132 1.03 18.38 4.75
C GLY A 132 1.87 18.25 6.03
N LEU A 133 2.17 17.02 6.44
CA LEU A 133 3.03 16.74 7.59
C LEU A 133 4.47 17.24 7.38
N LEU A 134 5.05 17.01 6.21
CA LEU A 134 6.39 17.52 5.85
C LEU A 134 6.45 19.05 5.90
N ARG A 135 5.40 19.73 5.43
CA ARG A 135 5.32 21.19 5.52
C ARG A 135 5.27 21.69 6.97
N LEU A 136 4.56 20.99 7.85
CA LEU A 136 4.58 21.30 9.29
C LEU A 136 5.96 21.05 9.89
N GLN A 137 6.58 19.93 9.54
CA GLN A 137 7.93 19.58 9.96
C GLN A 137 8.92 20.70 9.63
N ASP A 138 8.95 21.16 8.38
CA ASP A 138 9.88 22.20 7.92
C ASP A 138 9.57 23.57 8.56
N THR A 139 8.29 23.95 8.58
CA THR A 139 7.84 25.25 9.12
C THR A 139 8.17 25.40 10.60
N TYR A 140 7.98 24.33 11.37
CA TYR A 140 8.15 24.34 12.83
C TYR A 140 9.44 23.67 13.30
N ARG A 141 10.28 23.19 12.39
CA ARG A 141 11.52 22.45 12.67
C ARG A 141 11.30 21.29 13.63
N LEU A 142 10.27 20.49 13.35
CA LEU A 142 9.91 19.35 14.17
C LEU A 142 10.89 18.21 13.93
N ASP A 143 11.22 17.51 15.00
CA ASP A 143 12.13 16.36 14.94
C ASP A 143 11.41 15.14 14.35
N THR A 144 12.06 14.45 13.41
CA THR A 144 11.49 13.29 12.69
C THR A 144 11.13 12.15 13.64
N LYS A 145 11.96 11.91 14.66
CA LYS A 145 11.72 10.85 15.63
C LYS A 145 10.55 11.20 16.54
N ASP A 146 10.49 12.44 17.04
CA ASP A 146 9.34 12.91 17.83
C ASP A 146 8.04 12.77 17.02
N LEU A 147 8.03 13.19 15.74
CA LEU A 147 6.87 13.00 14.86
C LEU A 147 6.49 11.53 14.70
N ALA A 148 7.47 10.65 14.49
CA ALA A 148 7.23 9.23 14.34
C ALA A 148 6.79 8.55 15.66
N ASP A 149 7.16 9.11 16.81
CA ASP A 149 6.65 8.74 18.14
C ASP A 149 5.27 9.39 18.43
N GLY A 150 4.67 10.06 17.44
CA GLY A 150 3.35 10.69 17.56
C GLY A 150 3.35 11.94 18.43
N LYS A 151 4.50 12.58 18.62
CA LYS A 151 4.70 13.70 19.54
C LYS A 151 4.93 15.01 18.78
N ILE A 152 4.16 16.03 19.14
CA ILE A 152 4.34 17.40 18.65
C ILE A 152 4.45 18.32 19.86
N TYR A 153 5.66 18.80 20.14
CA TYR A 153 5.99 19.57 21.35
C TYR A 153 5.59 18.84 22.64
N ALA A 154 4.56 19.34 23.34
CA ALA A 154 4.04 18.79 24.58
C ALA A 154 2.81 17.90 24.36
N ASP A 155 2.28 17.84 23.13
CA ASP A 155 1.13 17.03 22.78
C ASP A 155 1.59 15.63 22.35
N GLN A 156 0.99 14.61 22.95
CA GLN A 156 1.29 13.20 22.69
C GLN A 156 0.07 12.56 22.04
N GLY A 157 0.23 12.12 20.81
CA GLY A 157 -0.76 11.34 20.08
C GLY A 157 -0.89 9.92 20.65
N ASN A 158 -2.01 9.29 20.28
CA ASN A 158 -2.33 7.92 20.68
C ASN A 158 -1.68 6.84 19.78
N TYR A 159 -1.00 7.27 18.71
CA TYR A 159 -0.46 6.39 17.68
C TYR A 159 0.99 6.76 17.38
N THR A 160 1.78 5.74 17.01
CA THR A 160 3.17 5.86 16.58
C THR A 160 3.31 5.25 15.20
N PHE A 161 4.24 5.75 14.41
CA PHE A 161 4.53 5.22 13.07
C PHE A 161 5.31 3.91 13.12
N SER A 162 4.96 2.99 12.21
CA SER A 162 5.78 1.84 11.85
C SER A 162 6.93 2.25 10.91
N ALA A 163 7.85 1.34 10.64
CA ALA A 163 8.88 1.54 9.62
C ALA A 163 8.25 1.79 8.24
N LYS A 164 7.16 1.09 7.91
CA LYS A 164 6.40 1.29 6.68
C LYS A 164 5.77 2.68 6.59
N ASP A 165 5.21 3.21 7.68
CA ASP A 165 4.62 4.55 7.67
C ASP A 165 5.69 5.62 7.39
N CYS A 166 6.86 5.50 8.04
CA CYS A 166 8.01 6.37 7.75
C CYS A 166 8.49 6.25 6.30
N PHE A 167 8.51 5.02 5.76
CA PHE A 167 8.86 4.76 4.37
C PHE A 167 7.88 5.42 3.38
N GLU A 168 6.57 5.36 3.63
CA GLU A 168 5.57 6.02 2.77
C GLU A 168 5.69 7.55 2.81
N ILE A 169 5.96 8.14 3.99
CA ILE A 169 6.24 9.58 4.10
C ILE A 169 7.49 9.95 3.29
N ALA A 170 8.56 9.15 3.40
CA ALA A 170 9.77 9.35 2.62
C ALA A 170 9.53 9.23 1.11
N ARG A 171 8.67 8.29 0.67
CA ARG A 171 8.29 8.16 -0.75
C ARG A 171 7.50 9.36 -1.26
N ALA A 172 6.60 9.92 -0.44
CA ALA A 172 5.91 11.16 -0.78
C ALA A 172 6.92 12.31 -0.96
N ALA A 173 7.87 12.47 -0.04
CA ALA A 173 8.94 13.47 -0.14
C ALA A 173 9.80 13.26 -1.41
N TYR A 174 10.17 12.02 -1.69
CA TYR A 174 10.97 11.64 -2.87
C TYR A 174 10.28 12.04 -4.17
N ASN A 175 8.96 11.80 -4.28
CA ASN A 175 8.18 12.13 -5.46
C ASN A 175 8.12 13.66 -5.69
N GLU A 176 8.10 14.44 -4.61
CA GLU A 176 8.20 15.91 -4.64
C GLU A 176 9.65 16.42 -4.82
N HIS A 177 10.61 15.52 -5.05
CA HIS A 177 12.05 15.83 -5.18
C HIS A 177 12.67 16.46 -3.92
N ASP A 178 12.00 16.31 -2.77
CA ASP A 178 12.51 16.70 -1.47
C ASP A 178 13.42 15.59 -0.92
N PHE A 179 14.64 15.54 -1.46
CA PHE A 179 15.63 14.54 -1.06
C PHE A 179 16.12 14.74 0.37
N TYR A 180 15.99 15.94 0.93
CA TYR A 180 16.36 16.22 2.32
C TYR A 180 15.44 15.48 3.29
N HIS A 181 14.13 15.66 3.15
CA HIS A 181 13.15 14.93 3.95
C HIS A 181 13.12 13.44 3.61
N THR A 182 13.39 13.07 2.35
CA THR A 182 13.53 11.65 1.97
C THR A 182 14.60 10.96 2.82
N VAL A 183 15.79 11.55 2.95
CA VAL A 183 16.87 10.97 3.76
C VAL A 183 16.42 10.83 5.21
N MET A 184 15.94 11.91 5.83
CA MET A 184 15.54 11.89 7.24
C MET A 184 14.49 10.82 7.55
N TRP A 185 13.46 10.69 6.70
CA TRP A 185 12.39 9.71 6.93
C TRP A 185 12.79 8.28 6.55
N MET A 186 13.68 8.07 5.58
CA MET A 186 14.22 6.74 5.29
C MET A 186 15.15 6.23 6.39
N GLU A 187 15.91 7.11 7.03
CA GLU A 187 16.73 6.75 8.19
C GLU A 187 15.88 6.38 9.40
N GLU A 188 14.82 7.14 9.66
CA GLU A 188 13.86 6.82 10.71
C GLU A 188 13.14 5.49 10.41
N ALA A 189 12.77 5.23 9.15
CA ALA A 189 12.23 3.94 8.73
C ALA A 189 13.22 2.80 8.98
N GLN A 190 14.49 2.97 8.60
CA GLN A 190 15.54 1.97 8.84
C GLN A 190 15.75 1.71 10.34
N ARG A 191 15.74 2.77 11.16
CA ARG A 191 15.90 2.68 12.60
C ARG A 191 14.76 1.88 13.22
N ARG A 192 13.51 2.21 12.89
CA ARG A 192 12.32 1.50 13.39
C ARG A 192 12.27 0.06 12.93
N LEU A 193 12.67 -0.22 11.68
CA LEU A 193 12.70 -1.57 11.17
C LEU A 193 13.60 -2.50 12.00
N GLY A 194 14.67 -1.96 12.60
CA GLY A 194 15.53 -2.69 13.54
C GLY A 194 14.87 -3.02 14.88
N ASP A 195 13.83 -2.27 15.26
CA ASP A 195 13.05 -2.45 16.50
C ASP A 195 11.76 -3.27 16.26
N GLU A 196 11.34 -3.47 15.00
CA GLU A 196 10.14 -4.22 14.64
C GLU A 196 10.34 -5.74 14.81
N VAL A 197 9.35 -6.40 15.43
CA VAL A 197 9.32 -7.87 15.54
C VAL A 197 9.07 -8.51 14.17
N GLU A 198 8.12 -7.95 13.43
CA GLU A 198 7.77 -8.35 12.07
C GLU A 198 8.07 -7.17 11.13
N PRO A 199 9.04 -7.33 10.21
CA PRO A 199 9.38 -6.29 9.25
C PRO A 199 8.17 -5.83 8.44
N THR A 200 7.84 -4.55 8.51
CA THR A 200 6.72 -3.96 7.74
C THR A 200 7.12 -3.48 6.35
N VAL A 201 8.42 -3.37 6.08
CA VAL A 201 9.03 -2.92 4.82
C VAL A 201 10.33 -3.66 4.57
N GLU A 202 10.67 -3.89 3.30
CA GLU A 202 11.91 -4.55 2.92
C GLU A 202 13.11 -3.60 3.07
N VAL A 203 14.20 -4.10 3.66
CA VAL A 203 15.45 -3.33 3.82
C VAL A 203 15.99 -2.88 2.46
N GLU A 204 15.82 -3.72 1.42
CA GLU A 204 16.26 -3.42 0.06
C GLU A 204 15.62 -2.13 -0.48
N ASP A 205 14.31 -1.96 -0.25
CA ASP A 205 13.57 -0.79 -0.70
C ASP A 205 14.07 0.48 0.00
N ILE A 206 14.26 0.43 1.33
CA ILE A 206 14.81 1.56 2.08
C ILE A 206 16.18 1.97 1.55
N LEU A 207 17.10 1.00 1.38
CA LEU A 207 18.44 1.30 0.89
C LEU A 207 18.45 1.90 -0.50
N GLU A 208 17.55 1.45 -1.38
CA GLU A 208 17.47 1.96 -2.74
C GLU A 208 17.09 3.45 -2.76
N TYR A 209 16.00 3.81 -2.06
CA TYR A 209 15.54 5.19 -1.99
C TYR A 209 16.54 6.09 -1.25
N LEU A 210 17.09 5.62 -0.12
CA LEU A 210 18.05 6.35 0.67
C LEU A 210 19.35 6.62 -0.10
N ALA A 211 19.90 5.60 -0.79
CA ALA A 211 21.11 5.76 -1.60
C ALA A 211 20.91 6.77 -2.74
N PHE A 212 19.76 6.73 -3.42
CA PHE A 212 19.47 7.69 -4.47
C PHE A 212 19.28 9.12 -3.93
N ALA A 213 18.57 9.28 -2.81
CA ALA A 213 18.38 10.58 -2.18
C ALA A 213 19.71 11.21 -1.74
N LEU A 214 20.61 10.41 -1.16
CA LEU A 214 21.97 10.84 -0.81
C LEU A 214 22.78 11.24 -2.05
N TYR A 215 22.67 10.49 -3.14
CA TYR A 215 23.28 10.87 -4.42
C TYR A 215 22.77 12.24 -4.89
N LYS A 216 21.45 12.47 -4.82
CA LYS A 216 20.84 13.76 -5.20
C LYS A 216 21.25 14.92 -4.30
N GLN A 217 21.63 14.65 -3.06
CA GLN A 217 22.23 15.62 -2.14
C GLN A 217 23.76 15.75 -2.28
N ASN A 218 24.36 15.19 -3.33
CA ASN A 218 25.82 15.16 -3.57
C ASN A 218 26.62 14.44 -2.47
N ASN A 219 25.98 13.56 -1.71
CA ASN A 219 26.63 12.71 -0.71
C ASN A 219 27.03 11.36 -1.33
N LEU A 220 27.94 11.42 -2.30
CA LEU A 220 28.33 10.27 -3.14
C LEU A 220 28.95 9.12 -2.36
N LYS A 221 29.71 9.40 -1.29
CA LYS A 221 30.35 8.36 -0.47
C LYS A 221 29.31 7.52 0.27
N HIS A 222 28.30 8.16 0.85
CA HIS A 222 27.22 7.43 1.52
C HIS A 222 26.33 6.71 0.52
N ALA A 223 25.99 7.35 -0.61
CA ALA A 223 25.25 6.69 -1.69
C ALA A 223 25.96 5.41 -2.18
N LEU A 224 27.28 5.47 -2.38
CA LEU A 224 28.09 4.31 -2.75
C LEU A 224 28.05 3.22 -1.67
N LYS A 225 28.27 3.56 -0.40
CA LYS A 225 28.24 2.59 0.70
C LYS A 225 26.91 1.84 0.75
N LEU A 226 25.79 2.55 0.75
CA LEU A 226 24.47 1.92 0.83
C LEU A 226 24.15 1.08 -0.41
N THR A 227 24.59 1.52 -1.60
CA THR A 227 24.40 0.75 -2.83
C THR A 227 25.26 -0.53 -2.84
N GLU A 228 26.46 -0.50 -2.26
CA GLU A 228 27.27 -1.70 -2.07
C GLU A 228 26.61 -2.68 -1.08
N GLU A 229 25.99 -2.18 -0.01
CA GLU A 229 25.21 -2.99 0.93
C GLU A 229 24.00 -3.63 0.23
N LEU A 230 23.23 -2.84 -0.54
CA LEU A 230 22.14 -3.34 -1.36
C LEU A 230 22.61 -4.42 -2.35
N TYR A 231 23.72 -4.20 -3.04
CA TYR A 231 24.27 -5.18 -3.98
C TYR A 231 24.77 -6.47 -3.30
N LYS A 232 25.30 -6.38 -2.08
CA LYS A 232 25.70 -7.56 -1.30
C LYS A 232 24.50 -8.40 -0.89
N MET A 233 23.39 -7.75 -0.52
CA MET A 233 22.15 -8.45 -0.15
C MET A 233 21.45 -9.04 -1.37
N ASN A 234 21.35 -8.27 -2.45
CA ASN A 234 20.71 -8.69 -3.70
C ASN A 234 21.65 -8.47 -4.90
N PRO A 235 22.53 -9.45 -5.21
CA PRO A 235 23.44 -9.36 -6.36
C PRO A 235 22.72 -9.30 -7.72
N THR A 236 21.45 -9.71 -7.77
CA THR A 236 20.60 -9.64 -8.97
C THR A 236 19.82 -8.35 -9.09
N HIS A 237 19.97 -7.40 -8.16
CA HIS A 237 19.25 -6.14 -8.17
C HIS A 237 19.51 -5.38 -9.50
N PRO A 238 18.46 -4.94 -10.22
CA PRO A 238 18.57 -4.46 -11.60
C PRO A 238 19.46 -3.21 -11.73
N ARG A 239 19.57 -2.41 -10.67
CA ARG A 239 20.29 -1.13 -10.68
C ARG A 239 21.54 -1.10 -9.81
N ALA A 240 21.68 -1.97 -8.81
CA ALA A 240 22.68 -1.78 -7.76
C ALA A 240 24.12 -1.86 -8.32
N LYS A 241 24.41 -2.88 -9.12
CA LYS A 241 25.73 -3.04 -9.76
C LYS A 241 26.10 -1.85 -10.65
N GLY A 242 25.13 -1.33 -11.42
CA GLY A 242 25.31 -0.16 -12.27
C GLY A 242 25.57 1.10 -11.46
N ASN A 243 24.79 1.31 -10.41
CA ASN A 243 24.91 2.46 -9.51
C ASN A 243 26.24 2.47 -8.74
N VAL A 244 26.74 1.30 -8.28
CA VAL A 244 28.08 1.21 -7.64
C VAL A 244 29.14 1.78 -8.59
N LYS A 245 29.20 1.26 -9.82
CA LYS A 245 30.16 1.74 -10.82
C LYS A 245 29.98 3.22 -11.11
N TRP A 246 28.73 3.66 -11.28
CA TRP A 246 28.40 5.05 -11.55
C TRP A 246 28.90 6.01 -10.45
N TYR A 247 28.68 5.66 -9.18
CA TYR A 247 29.15 6.48 -8.05
C TYR A 247 30.67 6.45 -7.89
N GLU A 248 31.33 5.33 -8.16
CA GLU A 248 32.80 5.28 -8.22
C GLU A 248 33.34 6.21 -9.31
N ASP A 249 32.79 6.16 -10.52
CA ASP A 249 33.21 6.99 -11.65
C ASP A 249 33.02 8.49 -11.35
N LEU A 250 31.92 8.87 -10.69
CA LEU A 250 31.68 10.27 -10.25
C LEU A 250 32.68 10.71 -9.18
N LEU A 251 32.97 9.86 -8.19
CA LEU A 251 33.95 10.16 -7.15
C LEU A 251 35.37 10.30 -7.72
N GLU A 252 35.74 9.50 -8.73
CA GLU A 252 37.01 9.67 -9.44
C GLU A 252 37.08 11.01 -10.18
N GLN A 253 35.98 11.45 -10.80
CA GLN A 253 35.90 12.76 -11.45
C GLN A 253 36.02 13.92 -10.45
N GLU A 254 35.53 13.75 -9.22
CA GLU A 254 35.74 14.70 -8.11
C GLU A 254 37.17 14.63 -7.52
N GLY A 255 38.05 13.78 -8.06
CA GLY A 255 39.43 13.61 -7.60
C GLY A 255 39.59 12.74 -6.36
N VAL A 256 38.55 12.01 -5.95
CA VAL A 256 38.60 11.07 -4.82
C VAL A 256 39.29 9.78 -5.27
N ARG A 257 40.40 9.43 -4.62
CA ARG A 257 41.10 8.17 -4.89
C ARG A 257 40.24 6.98 -4.46
N ARG A 258 40.29 5.87 -5.20
CA ARG A 258 39.56 4.63 -4.87
C ARG A 258 39.72 4.16 -3.42
N SER A 259 40.92 4.32 -2.86
CA SER A 259 41.24 3.97 -1.46
C SER A 259 40.51 4.81 -0.42
N ASP A 260 40.04 6.00 -0.80
CA ASP A 260 39.48 7.03 0.08
C ASP A 260 37.95 7.14 -0.05
N MET A 261 37.36 6.51 -1.07
CA MET A 261 35.91 6.50 -1.32
C MET A 261 35.09 5.88 -0.17
N ARG A 262 35.63 4.86 0.51
CA ARG A 262 34.98 4.15 1.63
C ARG A 262 35.46 4.61 3.00
N LYS A 263 36.26 5.68 3.08
CA LYS A 263 36.86 6.17 4.31
C LYS A 263 36.30 7.52 4.72
N ASN A 264 36.32 7.77 6.03
CA ASN A 264 35.91 9.03 6.66
C ASN A 264 34.46 9.41 6.30
N LEU A 265 33.54 8.45 6.41
CA LEU A 265 32.11 8.72 6.31
C LEU A 265 31.62 9.16 7.70
N PRO A 266 31.13 10.40 7.88
CA PRO A 266 30.43 10.78 9.11
C PRO A 266 29.16 9.93 9.29
N PRO A 267 28.50 9.94 10.45
CA PRO A 267 27.10 9.55 10.52
C PRO A 267 26.30 10.36 9.50
N ILE A 268 25.29 9.73 8.90
CA ILE A 268 24.30 10.44 8.10
C ILE A 268 23.48 11.33 9.05
#